data_AF-A0A8T6SEE8-F1
#
_entry.id   AF-A0A8T6SEE8-F1
#
_cell.length_a   1.000
_cell.length_b   1.000
_cell.length_c   1.000
_cell.angle_alpha   90.00
_cell.angle_beta   90.00
_cell.angle_gamma   90.00
#
_symmetry.space_group_name_H-M   'P 1'
#
loop_
_entity.id
_entity.type
_entity.pdbx_description
1 polymer ?
#
loop_
_entity_poly.entity_id
_entity_poly.type
_entity_poly.pdbx_seq_one_letter_code
_entity_poly.pdbx_strand_id
1 'polypeptide(L)'
;MDLLFWGLQAIYLFTWTGFLACWVLATRFDLSMFDKTATLVGKASLIAVLSILFFDVYTAFGFWWIFYPHTRTTLIMTYLAQLPFTLYHLLSALFVPPMVVLGQRMTRVKVPVAQQTSR
;
A
#
# COMPACT_ATOMS: atom_id res chain seq x y z
N MET A 1 11.61 -4.85 13.74
CA MET A 1 11.34 -6.19 14.32
C MET A 1 12.12 -7.24 13.54
N ASP A 2 11.93 -7.34 12.24
CA ASP A 2 12.55 -8.40 11.40
C ASP A 2 14.08 -8.50 11.50
N LEU A 3 14.81 -7.38 11.36
CA LEU A 3 16.27 -7.34 11.48
C LEU A 3 16.80 -7.78 12.87
N LEU A 4 16.01 -7.56 13.92
CA LEU A 4 16.40 -7.87 15.29
C LEU A 4 16.28 -9.37 15.60
N PHE A 5 15.30 -10.06 14.99
CA PHE A 5 15.03 -11.47 15.25
C PHE A 5 15.64 -12.41 14.19
N TRP A 6 15.73 -11.97 12.94
CA TRP A 6 16.07 -12.83 11.80
C TRP A 6 17.35 -12.42 11.07
N GLY A 7 18.01 -11.34 11.50
CA GLY A 7 19.19 -10.80 10.83
C GLY A 7 18.90 -10.25 9.44
N LEU A 8 19.94 -9.88 8.68
CA LEU A 8 19.78 -9.41 7.30
C LEU A 8 19.52 -10.59 6.35
N GLN A 9 18.37 -10.58 5.69
CA GLN A 9 17.98 -11.59 4.72
C GLN A 9 18.05 -11.03 3.29
N ALA A 10 18.42 -11.86 2.31
CA ALA A 10 18.56 -11.42 0.92
C ALA A 10 17.24 -10.86 0.34
N ILE A 11 16.09 -11.41 0.77
CA ILE A 11 14.76 -10.94 0.34
C ILE A 11 14.43 -9.52 0.82
N TYR A 12 15.18 -9.00 1.81
CA TYR A 12 15.00 -7.64 2.32
C TYR A 12 15.29 -6.59 1.26
N LEU A 13 16.18 -6.88 0.30
CA LEU A 13 16.38 -6.00 -0.84
C LEU A 13 15.05 -5.69 -1.54
N PHE A 14 14.27 -6.71 -1.89
CA PHE A 14 13.02 -6.54 -2.65
C PHE A 14 11.84 -6.07 -1.78
N THR A 15 11.78 -6.43 -0.50
CA THR A 15 10.69 -5.96 0.36
C THR A 15 10.85 -4.48 0.71
N TRP A 16 12.05 -4.03 1.11
CA TRP A 16 12.27 -2.61 1.44
C TRP A 16 12.17 -1.69 0.21
N THR A 17 12.75 -2.08 -0.92
CA THR A 17 12.60 -1.29 -2.16
C THR A 17 11.17 -1.35 -2.69
N GLY A 18 10.46 -2.47 -2.48
CA GLY A 18 9.04 -2.60 -2.78
C GLY A 18 8.20 -1.60 -2.00
N PHE A 19 8.41 -1.48 -0.68
CA PHE A 19 7.72 -0.48 0.14
C PHE A 19 8.04 0.95 -0.29
N LEU A 20 9.31 1.24 -0.61
CA LEU A 20 9.71 2.53 -1.12
C LEU A 20 8.99 2.87 -2.43
N ALA A 21 8.87 1.91 -3.35
CA ALA A 21 8.15 2.09 -4.60
C ALA A 21 6.64 2.31 -4.39
N CYS A 22 6.00 1.59 -3.46
CA CYS A 22 4.61 1.84 -3.07
C CYS A 22 4.42 3.25 -2.49
N TRP A 23 5.34 3.72 -1.67
CA TRP A 23 5.30 5.09 -1.13
C TRP A 23 5.43 6.12 -2.26
N VAL A 24 6.41 5.95 -3.15
CA VAL A 24 6.57 6.83 -4.32
C VAL A 24 5.32 6.81 -5.19
N LEU A 25 4.73 5.63 -5.45
CA LEU A 25 3.47 5.51 -6.19
C LEU A 25 2.38 6.34 -5.52
N ALA A 26 2.18 6.22 -4.21
CA ALA A 26 1.18 6.98 -3.47
C ALA A 26 1.39 8.50 -3.58
N THR A 27 2.64 8.99 -3.55
CA THR A 27 2.93 10.43 -3.71
C THR A 27 2.61 10.99 -5.10
N ARG A 28 2.43 10.14 -6.11
CA ARG A 28 2.00 10.59 -7.45
C ARG A 28 0.52 10.91 -7.52
N PHE A 29 -0.25 10.55 -6.51
CA PHE A 29 -1.67 10.85 -6.44
C PHE A 29 -1.92 12.02 -5.50
N ASP A 30 -2.74 12.96 -5.96
CA ASP A 30 -3.18 14.10 -5.15
C ASP A 30 -4.27 13.66 -4.16
N LEU A 31 -3.82 13.18 -3.00
CA LEU A 31 -4.66 12.82 -1.86
C LEU A 31 -4.72 13.99 -0.88
N SER A 32 -5.91 14.59 -0.74
CA SER A 32 -6.14 15.65 0.23
C SER A 32 -7.15 15.21 1.29
N MET A 33 -6.80 15.39 2.56
CA MET A 33 -7.74 15.15 3.68
C MET A 33 -8.93 16.13 3.65
N PHE A 34 -8.87 17.19 2.83
CA PHE A 34 -9.96 18.15 2.64
C PHE A 34 -10.89 17.79 1.48
N ASP A 35 -10.56 16.78 0.68
CA ASP A 35 -11.43 16.29 -0.40
C ASP A 35 -12.78 15.77 0.15
N LYS A 36 -13.76 15.62 -0.75
CA LYS A 36 -14.99 14.88 -0.43
C LYS A 36 -14.63 13.46 -0.01
N THR A 37 -15.23 12.96 1.08
CA THR A 37 -14.92 11.66 1.67
C THR A 37 -14.95 10.52 0.65
N ALA A 38 -15.98 10.46 -0.20
CA ALA A 38 -16.09 9.43 -1.22
C ALA A 38 -14.94 9.47 -2.24
N THR A 39 -14.53 10.66 -2.67
CA THR A 39 -13.40 10.87 -3.58
C THR A 39 -12.09 10.45 -2.93
N LEU A 40 -11.85 10.88 -1.69
CA LEU A 40 -10.64 10.54 -0.95
C LEU A 40 -10.52 9.03 -0.71
N VAL A 41 -11.60 8.41 -0.23
CA VAL A 41 -11.67 6.96 -0.01
C VAL A 41 -11.48 6.20 -1.32
N GLY A 42 -12.14 6.61 -2.40
CA GLY A 42 -12.01 5.96 -3.70
C GLY A 42 -10.57 5.99 -4.23
N LYS A 43 -9.93 7.18 -4.21
CA LYS A 43 -8.52 7.34 -4.61
C LYS A 43 -7.60 6.49 -3.72
N ALA A 44 -7.73 6.60 -2.39
CA ALA A 44 -6.86 5.89 -1.46
C ALA A 44 -6.98 4.37 -1.58
N SER A 45 -8.20 3.84 -1.72
CA SER A 45 -8.43 2.40 -1.92
C SER A 45 -7.85 1.91 -3.25
N LEU A 46 -7.99 2.69 -4.33
CA LEU A 46 -7.38 2.35 -5.61
C LEU A 46 -5.85 2.29 -5.51
N ILE A 47 -5.24 3.29 -4.88
CA ILE A 47 -3.78 3.34 -4.68
C ILE A 47 -3.31 2.16 -3.84
N ALA A 48 -4.06 1.79 -2.79
CA ALA A 48 -3.72 0.63 -1.96
C ALA A 48 -3.76 -0.67 -2.77
N VAL A 49 -4.81 -0.91 -3.56
CA VAL A 49 -4.90 -2.09 -4.44
C VAL A 49 -3.76 -2.13 -5.44
N LEU A 50 -3.47 -1.00 -6.11
CA LEU A 50 -2.36 -0.92 -7.07
C LEU A 50 -1.00 -1.16 -6.38
N SER A 51 -0.82 -0.64 -5.17
CA SER A 51 0.40 -0.84 -4.37
C SER A 51 0.58 -2.29 -3.97
N ILE A 52 -0.49 -2.96 -3.51
CA ILE A 52 -0.49 -4.39 -3.16
C ILE A 52 -0.10 -5.24 -4.37
N LEU A 53 -0.78 -5.04 -5.50
CA LEU A 53 -0.49 -5.79 -6.73
C LEU A 53 0.95 -5.59 -7.20
N PHE A 54 1.42 -4.34 -7.19
CA PHE A 54 2.80 -4.03 -7.55
C PHE A 54 3.79 -4.72 -6.60
N PHE A 55 3.59 -4.56 -5.30
CA PHE A 55 4.48 -5.11 -4.28
C PHE A 55 4.58 -6.63 -4.39
N ASP A 56 3.44 -7.31 -4.54
CA ASP A 56 3.40 -8.76 -4.62
C ASP A 56 4.08 -9.29 -5.89
N VAL A 57 3.85 -8.65 -7.03
CA VAL A 57 4.52 -9.02 -8.28
C VAL A 57 6.03 -8.80 -8.15
N TYR A 58 6.43 -7.65 -7.63
CA TYR A 58 7.83 -7.29 -7.47
C TYR A 58 8.58 -8.20 -6.48
N THR A 59 7.95 -8.54 -5.35
CA THR A 59 8.54 -9.42 -4.34
C THR A 59 8.52 -10.90 -4.74
N ALA A 60 7.50 -11.36 -5.48
CA ALA A 60 7.51 -12.70 -6.09
C ALA A 60 8.64 -12.84 -7.11
N PHE A 61 8.87 -11.81 -7.93
CA PHE A 61 10.04 -11.76 -8.80
C PHE A 61 11.35 -11.82 -8.00
N GLY A 62 11.46 -11.04 -6.93
CA GLY A 62 12.64 -11.06 -6.05
C GLY A 62 12.88 -12.43 -5.41
N PHE A 63 11.83 -13.10 -4.97
CA PHE A 63 11.90 -14.44 -4.41
C PHE A 63 12.39 -15.45 -5.45
N TRP A 64 11.83 -15.40 -6.68
CA TRP A 64 12.33 -16.19 -7.80
C TRP A 64 13.81 -15.91 -8.10
N TRP A 65 14.18 -14.64 -8.16
CA TRP A 65 15.53 -14.19 -8.50
C TRP A 65 16.58 -14.71 -7.52
N ILE A 66 16.26 -14.73 -6.23
CA ILE A 66 17.20 -15.11 -5.16
C ILE A 66 17.26 -16.63 -4.97
N PHE A 67 16.12 -17.33 -5.01
CA PHE A 67 16.03 -18.69 -4.47
C PHE A 67 15.83 -19.80 -5.52
N TYR A 68 15.51 -19.48 -6.77
CA TYR A 68 15.20 -20.49 -7.78
C TYR A 68 16.12 -20.41 -9.01
N PRO A 69 16.32 -21.54 -9.72
CA PRO A 69 16.98 -21.52 -11.02
C PRO A 69 16.24 -20.59 -11.99
N HIS A 70 16.97 -19.79 -12.78
CA HIS A 70 16.36 -18.81 -13.69
C HIS A 70 15.82 -19.43 -14.99
N THR A 71 14.79 -20.27 -14.84
CA THR A 71 14.06 -20.86 -15.97
C THR A 71 12.65 -20.26 -16.07
N ARG A 72 12.03 -20.37 -17.25
CA ARG A 72 10.64 -19.91 -17.44
C ARG A 72 9.66 -20.69 -16.57
N THR A 73 9.89 -22.00 -16.40
CA THR A 73 9.03 -22.87 -15.59
C THR A 73 9.02 -22.44 -14.13
N THR A 74 10.20 -22.22 -13.53
CA THR A 74 10.29 -21.79 -12.13
C THR A 74 9.68 -20.40 -11.94
N LEU A 75 9.86 -19.48 -12.89
CA LEU A 75 9.24 -18.14 -12.82
C LEU A 75 7.71 -18.24 -12.79
N ILE A 76 7.12 -19.02 -13.70
CA ILE A 76 5.67 -19.22 -13.77
C ILE A 76 5.17 -19.87 -12.48
N MET A 77 5.86 -20.91 -12.00
CA MET A 77 5.47 -21.60 -10.77
C MET A 77 5.54 -20.67 -9.54
N THR A 78 6.54 -19.79 -9.44
CA THR A 78 6.61 -18.80 -8.36
C THR A 78 5.42 -17.86 -8.37
N TYR A 79 5.02 -17.34 -9.53
CA TYR A 79 3.82 -16.48 -9.62
C TYR A 79 2.52 -17.23 -9.36
N LEU A 80 2.38 -18.48 -9.82
CA LEU A 80 1.22 -19.29 -9.50
C LEU A 80 1.11 -19.56 -7.99
N ALA A 81 2.24 -19.84 -7.34
CA ALA A 81 2.30 -20.04 -5.89
C ALA A 81 2.02 -18.75 -5.10
N GLN A 82 2.28 -17.57 -5.68
CA GLN A 82 2.00 -16.26 -5.08
C GLN A 82 0.50 -15.94 -5.04
N LEU A 83 -0.31 -16.47 -5.97
CA LEU A 83 -1.72 -16.08 -6.13
C LEU A 83 -2.56 -16.16 -4.83
N PRO A 84 -2.50 -17.24 -4.01
CA PRO A 84 -3.26 -17.30 -2.77
C PRO A 84 -2.88 -16.20 -1.78
N PHE A 85 -1.59 -15.89 -1.68
CA PHE A 85 -1.10 -14.80 -0.84
C PHE A 85 -1.60 -13.45 -1.36
N THR A 86 -1.53 -13.19 -2.66
CA THR A 86 -2.01 -11.93 -3.24
C THR A 86 -3.50 -11.72 -3.04
N LEU A 87 -4.31 -12.78 -3.19
CA LEU A 87 -5.74 -12.69 -2.89
C LEU A 87 -5.98 -12.35 -1.43
N TYR A 88 -5.25 -12.97 -0.50
CA TYR A 88 -5.32 -12.65 0.92
C TYR A 88 -4.86 -11.22 1.21
N HIS A 89 -3.75 -10.79 0.60
CA HIS A 89 -3.19 -9.46 0.79
C HIS A 89 -4.15 -8.38 0.29
N LEU A 90 -4.84 -8.60 -0.84
CA LEU A 90 -5.88 -7.70 -1.34
C LEU A 90 -7.05 -7.51 -0.37
N LEU A 91 -7.39 -8.51 0.45
CA LEU A 91 -8.43 -8.34 1.48
C LEU A 91 -8.06 -7.27 2.50
N SER A 92 -6.77 -7.00 2.71
CA SER A 92 -6.34 -5.92 3.60
C SER A 92 -6.77 -4.52 3.11
N ALA A 93 -7.02 -4.36 1.80
CA ALA A 93 -7.52 -3.11 1.24
C ALA A 93 -8.91 -2.73 1.79
N LEU A 94 -9.68 -3.68 2.33
CA LEU A 94 -10.95 -3.41 3.01
C LEU A 94 -10.79 -2.53 4.25
N PHE A 95 -9.59 -2.47 4.85
CA PHE A 95 -9.30 -1.59 5.98
C PHE A 95 -8.99 -0.15 5.55
N VAL A 96 -8.72 0.12 4.27
CA VAL A 96 -8.36 1.46 3.81
C VAL A 96 -9.51 2.46 3.98
N PRO A 97 -10.76 2.19 3.55
CA PRO A 97 -11.88 3.10 3.75
C PRO A 97 -12.09 3.55 5.21
N PRO A 98 -12.22 2.65 6.21
CA PRO A 98 -12.44 3.10 7.58
C PRO A 98 -11.25 3.90 8.14
N MET A 99 -10.01 3.55 7.81
CA MET A 99 -8.83 4.30 8.27
C MET A 99 -8.76 5.70 7.66
N VAL A 100 -9.05 5.84 6.37
CA VAL A 100 -9.05 7.13 5.67
C VAL A 100 -10.16 8.04 6.22
N VAL A 101 -11.36 7.50 6.46
CA VAL A 101 -12.47 8.25 7.06
C VAL A 101 -12.11 8.72 8.48
N LEU A 102 -11.49 7.86 9.28
CA LEU A 102 -11.03 8.23 10.62
C LEU A 102 -10.00 9.36 10.56
N GLY A 103 -8.95 9.21 9.73
CA GLY A 103 -7.91 10.22 9.54
C GLY A 103 -8.50 11.56 9.10
N GLN A 104 -9.37 11.55 8.10
CA GLN A 104 -10.05 12.75 7.61
C GLN A 104 -10.89 13.44 8.70
N ARG A 105 -11.57 12.68 9.57
CA ARG A 105 -12.34 13.27 10.69
C ARG A 105 -11.44 13.90 11.73
N MET A 106 -10.28 13.30 12.02
CA MET A 106 -9.31 13.83 12.98
C MET A 106 -8.65 15.11 12.48
N THR A 107 -8.45 15.27 11.17
CA THR A 107 -7.82 16.47 10.58
C THR A 107 -8.79 17.64 10.41
N ARG A 108 -10.10 17.40 10.35
CA ARG A 108 -11.12 18.45 10.29
C ARG A 108 -11.31 19.05 11.68
N VAL A 109 -10.39 19.91 12.11
CA VAL A 109 -10.62 20.80 13.25
C VAL A 109 -11.80 21.70 12.92
N LYS A 110 -12.84 21.68 13.75
CA LYS A 110 -13.93 22.66 13.67
C LYS A 110 -13.33 24.03 14.02
N VAL A 111 -12.97 24.82 13.01
CA VAL A 111 -12.66 26.23 13.25
C VAL A 111 -13.99 26.91 13.61
N PRO A 112 -14.16 27.45 14.83
CA PRO A 112 -15.35 28.22 15.14
C PRO A 112 -15.33 29.45 14.23
N VAL A 113 -16.29 29.54 13.32
CA VAL A 113 -16.52 30.74 12.53
C VAL A 113 -16.96 31.81 13.52
N ALA A 114 -16.08 32.75 13.87
CA ALA A 114 -16.46 33.94 14.61
C ALA A 114 -17.55 34.63 13.80
N GLN A 115 -18.77 34.67 14.34
CA GLN A 115 -19.88 35.34 13.68
C GLN A 115 -19.49 36.80 13.48
N GLN A 116 -19.35 37.22 12.23
CA GLN A 116 -19.33 38.65 11.89
C GLN A 116 -20.72 39.19 12.24
N THR A 117 -20.86 39.73 13.45
CA THR A 117 -21.94 40.64 13.81
C THR A 117 -21.81 41.89 12.94
N SER A 118 -22.55 41.94 11.83
CA SER A 118 -22.85 43.19 11.15
C SER A 118 -23.87 43.96 12.00
N ARG A 119 -23.42 45.08 12.59
CA ARG A 119 -24.29 46.12 13.13
C ARG A 119 -24.80 47.01 12.00
#